data_AF-A0A0A3IPK9-F1
#
_entry.id   AF-A0A0A3IPK9-F1
#
_cell.length_a   1.000
_cell.length_b   1.000
_cell.length_c   1.000
_cell.angle_alpha   90.00
_cell.angle_beta   90.00
_cell.angle_gamma   90.00
#
_symmetry.space_group_name_H-M   'P 1'
#
loop_
_entity.id
_entity.type
_entity.pdbx_description
1 polymer ?
#
loop_
_entity_poly.entity_id
_entity_poly.type
_entity_poly.pdbx_seq_one_letter_code
_entity_poly.pdbx_strand_id
1 'polypeptide(L)'
;MQAVGKLINYLKPYKAFAIIAPLMMLFEVSMDLIQPTILQMIIDNGIAENDTPYIIRMFGTMIGAAVLGLIGGVGCSIYASRAAVNFATDVRHDLYKTIMYFSTSSKDEFTLGKLITNLTSDIEMLQRALTMLLKVFVRGPMMFIGAVVMVWFTARELFSILLVVIPILAFCVYFFTMLSGKL
;
A
#
# COMPACT_ATOMS: atom_id res chain seq x y z
N MET A 1 12.53 8.80 -18.39
CA MET A 1 11.72 7.55 -18.32
C MET A 1 12.52 6.25 -18.50
N GLN A 2 13.69 6.23 -19.17
CA GLN A 2 14.50 5.01 -19.34
C GLN A 2 15.20 4.49 -18.05
N ALA A 3 15.44 5.36 -17.06
CA ALA A 3 16.08 4.98 -15.79
C ALA A 3 15.19 4.05 -14.93
N VAL A 4 13.87 4.28 -14.92
CA VAL A 4 12.88 3.45 -14.21
C VAL A 4 12.86 2.02 -14.76
N GLY A 5 13.00 1.87 -16.08
CA GLY A 5 13.07 0.55 -16.74
C GLY A 5 14.31 -0.27 -16.37
N LYS A 6 15.46 0.39 -16.13
CA LYS A 6 16.67 -0.30 -15.64
C LYS A 6 16.58 -0.66 -14.16
N LEU A 7 15.94 0.18 -13.34
CA LEU A 7 15.65 -0.13 -11.93
C LEU A 7 14.70 -1.34 -11.81
N ILE A 8 13.69 -1.48 -12.69
CA ILE A 8 12.79 -2.65 -12.71
C ILE A 8 13.55 -3.99 -12.93
N ASN A 9 14.72 -3.98 -13.58
CA ASN A 9 15.53 -5.19 -13.70
C ASN A 9 16.13 -5.66 -12.37
N TYR A 10 16.41 -4.77 -11.41
CA TYR A 10 16.82 -5.14 -10.04
C TYR A 10 15.66 -5.70 -9.21
N LEU A 11 14.41 -5.47 -9.65
CA LEU A 11 13.22 -6.06 -9.05
C LEU A 11 12.93 -7.49 -9.56
N LYS A 12 13.56 -7.93 -10.67
CA LYS A 12 13.39 -9.27 -11.25
C LYS A 12 13.71 -10.43 -10.30
N PRO A 13 14.78 -10.41 -9.48
CA PRO A 13 15.02 -11.47 -8.49
C PRO A 13 14.01 -11.48 -7.34
N TYR A 14 13.32 -10.37 -7.06
CA TYR A 14 12.35 -10.24 -5.95
C TYR A 14 10.88 -10.39 -6.38
N LYS A 15 10.61 -10.92 -7.59
CA LYS A 15 9.25 -11.18 -8.10
C LYS A 15 8.39 -12.02 -7.16
N ALA A 16 8.98 -12.98 -6.45
CA ALA A 16 8.26 -13.79 -5.46
C ALA A 16 7.70 -12.92 -4.33
N PHE A 17 8.49 -11.99 -3.78
CA PHE A 17 8.05 -11.06 -2.74
C PHE A 17 7.09 -9.99 -3.27
N ALA A 18 7.28 -9.53 -4.51
CA ALA A 18 6.41 -8.58 -5.18
C ALA A 18 5.04 -9.17 -5.55
N ILE A 19 4.89 -10.49 -5.64
CA ILE A 19 3.61 -11.19 -5.85
C ILE A 19 2.98 -11.60 -4.52
N ILE A 20 3.79 -12.05 -3.54
CA ILE A 20 3.29 -12.45 -2.22
C ILE A 20 2.75 -11.26 -1.43
N ALA A 21 3.38 -10.08 -1.52
CA ALA A 21 2.92 -8.87 -0.86
C ALA A 21 1.49 -8.46 -1.27
N PRO A 22 1.13 -8.30 -2.56
CA PRO A 22 -0.24 -7.98 -2.97
C PRO A 22 -1.24 -9.09 -2.65
N LEU A 23 -0.82 -10.36 -2.61
CA LEU A 23 -1.67 -11.49 -2.23
C LEU A 23 -2.03 -11.46 -0.72
N MET A 24 -1.04 -11.15 0.13
CA MET A 24 -1.26 -10.91 1.56
C MET A 24 -2.10 -9.64 1.79
N MET A 25 -1.89 -8.61 0.97
CA MET A 25 -2.68 -7.37 1.00
C MET A 25 -4.14 -7.63 0.65
N LEU A 26 -4.39 -8.46 -0.37
CA LEU A 26 -5.71 -8.93 -0.77
C LEU A 26 -6.45 -9.60 0.39
N PHE A 27 -5.74 -10.45 1.12
CA PHE A 27 -6.28 -11.13 2.29
C PHE A 27 -6.60 -10.14 3.42
N GLU A 28 -5.68 -9.22 3.75
CA GLU A 28 -5.91 -8.15 4.74
C GLU A 28 -7.15 -7.33 4.38
N VAL A 29 -7.22 -6.82 3.14
CA VAL A 29 -8.33 -5.97 2.67
C VAL A 29 -9.66 -6.75 2.72
N SER A 30 -9.66 -8.02 2.35
CA SER A 30 -10.87 -8.85 2.44
C SER A 30 -11.36 -9.00 3.89
N MET A 31 -10.45 -9.19 4.84
CA MET A 31 -10.80 -9.26 6.28
C MET A 31 -11.27 -7.90 6.82
N ASP A 32 -10.66 -6.79 6.41
CA ASP A 32 -11.11 -5.44 6.76
C ASP A 32 -12.53 -5.17 6.25
N LEU A 33 -12.86 -5.64 5.04
CA LEU A 33 -14.19 -5.47 4.44
C LEU A 33 -15.27 -6.37 5.04
N ILE A 34 -14.88 -7.48 5.67
CA ILE A 34 -15.83 -8.34 6.38
C ILE A 34 -16.31 -7.67 7.67
N GLN A 35 -15.48 -6.86 8.34
CA GLN A 35 -15.85 -6.16 9.59
C GLN A 35 -17.15 -5.34 9.50
N PRO A 36 -17.36 -4.44 8.51
CA PRO A 36 -18.62 -3.69 8.39
C PRO A 36 -19.83 -4.60 8.12
N THR A 37 -19.63 -5.72 7.42
CA THR A 37 -20.70 -6.71 7.20
C THR A 37 -21.11 -7.39 8.50
N ILE A 38 -20.15 -7.79 9.33
CA ILE A 38 -20.41 -8.38 10.64
C ILE A 38 -21.11 -7.35 11.53
N LEU A 39 -20.68 -6.08 11.49
CA LEU A 39 -21.33 -5.00 12.23
C LEU A 39 -22.81 -4.83 11.83
N GLN A 40 -23.12 -4.90 10.54
CA GLN A 40 -24.50 -4.85 10.05
C GLN A 40 -25.31 -6.06 10.54
N MET A 41 -24.78 -7.27 10.46
CA MET A 41 -25.45 -8.48 10.98
C MET A 41 -25.70 -8.40 12.49
N ILE A 42 -24.78 -7.80 13.25
CA ILE A 42 -24.97 -7.57 14.70
C ILE A 42 -26.14 -6.59 14.95
N ILE A 43 -26.26 -5.53 14.15
CA ILE A 43 -27.34 -4.55 14.30
C ILE A 43 -28.68 -5.16 13.88
N ASP A 44 -28.73 -5.77 12.69
CA ASP A 44 -29.97 -6.24 12.08
C ASP A 44 -30.52 -7.50 12.73
N ASN A 45 -29.66 -8.46 13.11
CA ASN A 45 -30.11 -9.74 13.69
C ASN A 45 -29.85 -9.84 15.19
N GLY A 46 -28.82 -9.19 15.72
CA GLY A 46 -28.51 -9.25 17.15
C GLY A 46 -29.36 -8.26 17.97
N ILE A 47 -29.28 -6.98 17.62
CA ILE A 47 -29.93 -5.91 18.39
C ILE A 47 -31.43 -5.87 18.09
N ALA A 48 -31.84 -6.08 16.83
CA ALA A 48 -33.27 -6.05 16.48
C ALA A 48 -34.06 -7.24 17.08
N GLU A 49 -33.47 -8.43 17.16
CA GLU A 49 -34.11 -9.62 17.77
C GLU A 49 -33.82 -9.79 19.28
N ASN A 50 -33.03 -8.89 19.90
CA ASN A 50 -32.56 -8.99 21.29
C ASN A 50 -31.78 -10.29 21.63
N ASP A 51 -31.19 -10.97 20.65
CA ASP A 51 -30.43 -12.20 20.86
C ASP A 51 -28.99 -11.89 21.32
N THR A 52 -28.81 -11.78 22.64
CA THR A 52 -27.51 -11.53 23.28
C THR A 52 -26.44 -12.60 22.98
N PRO A 53 -26.75 -13.92 23.00
CA PRO A 53 -25.77 -14.94 22.63
C PRO A 53 -25.32 -14.86 21.17
N TYR A 54 -26.19 -14.46 20.24
CA TYR A 54 -25.80 -14.23 18.84
C TYR A 54 -24.80 -13.09 18.70
N ILE A 55 -25.03 -11.97 19.41
CA ILE A 55 -24.11 -10.81 19.43
C ILE A 55 -22.72 -11.23 19.93
N ILE A 56 -22.64 -11.96 21.04
CA ILE A 56 -21.36 -12.39 21.63
C ILE A 56 -20.59 -13.30 20.66
N ARG A 57 -21.28 -14.21 19.97
CA ARG A 57 -20.66 -15.12 18.99
C ARG A 57 -20.14 -14.35 17.78
N MET A 58 -20.92 -13.40 17.25
CA MET A 58 -20.50 -12.55 16.13
C MET A 58 -19.34 -11.63 16.50
N PHE A 59 -19.33 -11.07 17.71
CA PHE A 59 -18.22 -10.26 18.22
C PHE A 59 -16.92 -11.08 18.32
N GLY A 60 -17.00 -12.33 18.78
CA GLY A 60 -15.88 -13.26 18.78
C GLY A 60 -15.32 -13.52 17.38
N THR A 61 -16.19 -13.72 16.38
CA THR A 61 -15.75 -13.86 14.97
C THR A 61 -15.17 -12.58 14.39
N MET A 62 -15.66 -11.41 14.81
CA MET A 62 -15.12 -10.11 14.39
C MET A 62 -13.68 -9.91 14.88
N ILE A 63 -13.41 -10.27 16.14
CA ILE A 63 -12.05 -10.24 16.70
C ILE A 63 -11.16 -11.24 15.95
N GLY A 64 -11.66 -12.45 15.67
CA GLY A 64 -10.92 -13.44 14.88
C GLY A 64 -10.52 -12.92 13.50
N ALA A 65 -11.47 -12.30 12.78
CA ALA A 65 -11.22 -11.70 11.47
C ALA A 65 -10.22 -10.53 11.57
N ALA A 66 -10.30 -9.69 12.60
CA ALA A 66 -9.36 -8.58 12.83
C ALA A 66 -7.93 -9.09 13.09
N VAL A 67 -7.77 -10.15 13.88
CA VAL A 67 -6.45 -10.76 14.13
C VAL A 67 -5.87 -11.37 12.84
N LEU A 68 -6.69 -12.05 12.04
CA LEU A 68 -6.27 -12.59 10.75
C LEU A 68 -5.88 -11.48 9.76
N GLY A 69 -6.65 -10.39 9.72
CA GLY A 69 -6.32 -9.19 8.95
C GLY A 69 -5.00 -8.58 9.38
N LEU A 70 -4.75 -8.46 10.69
CA LEU A 70 -3.49 -7.96 11.24
C LEU A 70 -2.30 -8.83 10.83
N ILE A 71 -2.42 -10.16 10.90
CA ILE A 71 -1.37 -11.08 10.44
C ILE A 71 -1.10 -10.87 8.94
N GLY A 72 -2.16 -10.72 8.13
CA GLY A 72 -2.06 -10.40 6.71
C GLY A 72 -1.32 -9.10 6.43
N GLY A 73 -1.66 -8.04 7.15
CA GLY A 73 -1.06 -6.72 6.98
C GLY A 73 0.37 -6.61 7.47
N VAL A 74 0.69 -7.26 8.60
CA VAL A 74 2.07 -7.38 9.07
C VAL A 74 2.90 -8.20 8.09
N GLY A 75 2.36 -9.32 7.60
CA GLY A 75 2.99 -10.14 6.56
C GLY A 75 3.31 -9.33 5.31
N CYS A 76 2.32 -8.62 4.77
CA CYS A 76 2.54 -7.73 3.62
C CYS A 76 3.62 -6.67 3.91
N SER A 77 3.56 -6.03 5.09
CA SER A 77 4.54 -5.00 5.47
C SER A 77 5.96 -5.55 5.57
N ILE A 78 6.14 -6.77 6.08
CA ILE A 78 7.45 -7.43 6.17
C ILE A 78 7.97 -7.76 4.77
N TYR A 79 7.14 -8.36 3.90
CA TYR A 79 7.56 -8.76 2.57
C TYR A 79 7.85 -7.56 1.65
N ALA A 80 7.03 -6.51 1.72
CA ALA A 80 7.25 -5.27 0.98
C ALA A 80 8.53 -4.55 1.45
N SER A 81 8.74 -4.46 2.77
CA SER A 81 9.96 -3.86 3.33
C SER A 81 11.22 -4.66 2.97
N ARG A 82 11.17 -5.99 3.08
CA ARG A 82 12.30 -6.86 2.68
C ARG A 82 12.64 -6.72 1.20
N ALA A 83 11.64 -6.66 0.32
CA ALA A 83 11.86 -6.43 -1.10
C ALA A 83 12.52 -5.07 -1.37
N ALA A 84 12.06 -4.01 -0.70
CA ALA A 84 12.62 -2.67 -0.84
C ALA A 84 14.06 -2.54 -0.30
N VAL A 85 14.36 -3.15 0.86
CA VAL A 85 15.70 -3.14 1.47
C VAL A 85 16.71 -3.87 0.58
N ASN A 86 16.35 -5.06 0.09
CA ASN A 86 17.25 -5.84 -0.73
C ASN A 86 17.54 -5.13 -2.07
N PHE A 87 16.51 -4.57 -2.69
CA PHE A 87 16.66 -3.73 -3.88
C PHE A 87 17.60 -2.55 -3.63
N ALA A 88 17.39 -1.81 -2.54
CA ALA A 88 18.21 -0.66 -2.18
C ALA A 88 19.67 -1.06 -1.91
N THR A 89 19.89 -2.28 -1.40
CA THR A 89 21.23 -2.82 -1.13
C THR A 89 21.97 -3.14 -2.42
N ASP A 90 21.33 -3.78 -3.40
CA ASP A 90 21.94 -4.05 -4.70
C ASP A 90 22.31 -2.76 -5.45
N VAL A 91 21.39 -1.77 -5.44
CA VAL A 91 21.65 -0.46 -6.03
C VAL A 91 22.82 0.25 -5.32
N ARG A 92 22.87 0.18 -3.98
CA ARG A 92 23.99 0.75 -3.21
C ARG A 92 25.31 0.08 -3.56
N HIS A 93 25.32 -1.24 -3.74
CA HIS A 93 26.54 -1.99 -4.09
C HIS A 93 27.11 -1.58 -5.46
N ASP A 94 26.25 -1.47 -6.48
CA ASP A 94 26.68 -1.05 -7.83
C ASP A 94 27.07 0.42 -7.90
N LEU A 95 26.39 1.29 -7.14
CA LEU A 95 26.81 2.69 -7.01
C LEU A 95 28.19 2.79 -6.35
N TYR A 96 28.43 2.02 -5.29
CA TYR A 96 29.71 2.00 -4.59
C TYR A 96 30.85 1.49 -5.48
N LYS A 97 30.60 0.44 -6.26
CA LYS A 97 31.55 -0.09 -7.25
C LYS A 97 31.88 0.93 -8.35
N THR A 98 30.88 1.67 -8.82
CA THR A 98 31.05 2.73 -9.82
C THR A 98 31.89 3.88 -9.26
N ILE A 99 31.64 4.29 -8.02
CA ILE A 99 32.40 5.36 -7.34
C ILE A 99 33.85 4.94 -7.11
N MET A 100 34.11 3.68 -6.76
CA MET A 100 35.48 3.17 -6.60
C MET A 100 36.25 3.10 -7.93
N TYR A 101 35.57 2.91 -9.07
CA TYR A 101 36.19 2.88 -10.40
C TYR A 101 36.36 4.27 -11.04
N PHE A 102 35.76 5.33 -10.48
CA PHE A 102 35.93 6.69 -10.97
C PHE A 102 37.33 7.22 -10.66
N SER A 103 38.08 7.48 -11.74
CA SER A 103 39.45 8.01 -11.73
C SER A 103 39.54 9.40 -11.08
N THR A 104 40.67 9.69 -10.46
CA THR A 104 40.99 10.88 -9.66
C THR A 104 40.76 12.23 -10.35
N SER A 105 40.61 12.25 -11.69
CA SER A 105 40.45 13.47 -12.50
C SER A 105 39.01 14.00 -12.62
N SER A 106 37.98 13.23 -12.25
CA SER A 106 36.57 13.67 -12.26
C SER A 106 36.00 13.93 -10.85
N LYS A 107 36.84 13.78 -9.81
CA LYS A 107 36.46 14.00 -8.40
C LYS A 107 36.34 15.49 -8.03
N ASP A 108 36.85 16.39 -8.87
CA ASP A 108 36.79 17.84 -8.64
C ASP A 108 35.44 18.47 -9.03
N GLU A 109 34.65 17.83 -9.90
CA GLU A 109 33.33 18.34 -10.32
C GLU A 109 32.18 17.85 -9.40
N PHE A 110 32.38 16.71 -8.72
CA PHE A 110 31.45 16.20 -7.72
C PHE A 110 32.10 16.17 -6.33
N THR A 111 31.72 17.11 -5.47
CA THR A 111 32.14 17.13 -4.05
C THR A 111 31.84 15.76 -3.41
N LEU A 112 32.83 15.11 -2.81
CA LEU A 112 32.68 13.84 -2.08
C LEU A 112 31.45 13.82 -1.14
N GLY A 113 31.12 14.97 -0.53
CA GLY A 113 29.92 15.17 0.28
C GLY A 113 28.61 14.89 -0.49
N LYS A 114 28.45 15.39 -1.72
CA LYS A 114 27.27 15.15 -2.56
C LYS A 114 27.12 13.68 -2.94
N LEU A 115 28.22 12.98 -3.25
CA LEU A 115 28.15 11.54 -3.52
C LEU A 115 27.68 10.74 -2.31
N ILE A 116 28.15 11.09 -1.11
CA ILE A 116 27.72 10.45 0.15
C ILE A 116 26.24 10.72 0.40
N THR A 117 25.78 11.96 0.19
CA THR A 117 24.36 12.33 0.33
C THR A 117 23.49 11.55 -0.66
N ASN A 118 23.91 11.41 -1.93
CA ASN A 118 23.16 10.63 -2.92
C ASN A 118 23.17 9.11 -2.60
N LEU A 119 24.26 8.59 -2.05
CA LEU A 119 24.38 7.18 -1.61
C LEU A 119 23.49 6.83 -0.40
N THR A 120 23.17 7.82 0.44
CA THR A 120 22.39 7.60 1.67
C THR A 120 20.97 8.08 1.49
N SER A 121 20.78 9.37 1.25
CA SER A 121 19.46 10.00 1.18
C SER A 121 18.64 9.54 -0.02
N ASP A 122 19.22 9.50 -1.23
CA ASP A 122 18.44 9.09 -2.41
C ASP A 122 18.09 7.61 -2.36
N ILE A 123 18.99 6.76 -1.85
CA ILE A 123 18.73 5.32 -1.69
C ILE A 123 17.64 5.08 -0.65
N GLU A 124 17.62 5.82 0.46
CA GLU A 124 16.54 5.76 1.44
C GLU A 124 15.21 6.27 0.87
N MET A 125 15.22 7.38 0.13
CA MET A 125 14.03 7.87 -0.57
C MET A 125 13.49 6.82 -1.55
N LEU A 126 14.38 6.14 -2.27
CA LEU A 126 14.01 5.11 -3.24
C LEU A 126 13.47 3.86 -2.55
N GLN A 127 14.04 3.45 -1.42
CA GLN A 127 13.50 2.37 -0.57
C GLN A 127 12.11 2.72 -0.04
N ARG A 128 11.91 3.94 0.46
CA ARG A 128 10.60 4.43 0.92
C ARG A 128 9.59 4.48 -0.23
N ALA A 129 10.00 4.98 -1.39
CA ALA A 129 9.17 5.04 -2.58
C ALA A 129 8.72 3.64 -3.03
N LEU A 130 9.62 2.66 -3.06
CA LEU A 130 9.27 1.27 -3.39
C LEU A 130 8.32 0.65 -2.36
N THR A 131 8.54 0.89 -1.08
CA THR A 131 7.65 0.41 -0.01
C THR A 131 6.26 1.03 -0.15
N MET A 132 6.18 2.33 -0.41
CA MET A 132 4.93 3.05 -0.62
C MET A 132 4.20 2.55 -1.88
N LEU A 133 4.93 2.31 -2.97
CA LEU A 133 4.37 1.82 -4.22
C LEU A 133 3.85 0.38 -4.07
N LEU A 134 4.58 -0.51 -3.41
CA LEU A 134 4.10 -1.88 -3.19
C LEU A 134 2.93 -1.95 -2.20
N LYS A 135 2.86 -1.04 -1.22
CA LYS A 135 1.84 -1.08 -0.16
C LYS A 135 0.64 -0.19 -0.47
N VAL A 136 0.85 1.13 -0.55
CA VAL A 136 -0.23 2.11 -0.65
C VAL A 136 -0.88 2.07 -2.03
N PHE A 137 -0.08 1.94 -3.09
CA PHE A 137 -0.61 1.89 -4.46
C PHE A 137 -1.39 0.61 -4.74
N VAL A 138 -1.08 -0.51 -4.06
CA VAL A 138 -1.89 -1.74 -4.15
C VAL A 138 -3.12 -1.64 -3.26
N ARG A 139 -2.98 -1.16 -2.01
CA ARG A 139 -4.09 -1.04 -1.05
C ARG A 139 -5.23 -0.20 -1.59
N GLY A 140 -4.92 0.98 -2.11
CA GLY A 140 -5.92 1.97 -2.50
C GLY A 140 -6.92 1.42 -3.52
N PRO A 141 -6.47 0.95 -4.69
CA PRO A 141 -7.32 0.32 -5.69
C PRO A 141 -8.04 -0.92 -5.15
N MET A 142 -7.36 -1.78 -4.38
CA MET A 142 -7.98 -2.99 -3.83
C MET A 142 -9.14 -2.66 -2.89
N MET A 143 -8.92 -1.71 -1.98
CA MET A 143 -9.91 -1.25 -1.02
C MET A 143 -11.07 -0.54 -1.72
N PHE A 144 -10.78 0.28 -2.73
CA PHE A 144 -11.81 0.93 -3.55
C PHE A 144 -12.69 -0.09 -4.26
N ILE A 145 -12.09 -1.05 -4.97
CA ILE A 145 -12.83 -2.11 -5.67
C ILE A 145 -13.64 -2.94 -4.68
N GLY A 146 -13.02 -3.36 -3.57
CA GLY A 146 -13.71 -4.15 -2.56
C GLY A 146 -14.88 -3.38 -1.93
N ALA A 147 -14.72 -2.10 -1.61
CA ALA A 147 -15.78 -1.28 -1.03
C ALA A 147 -16.96 -1.11 -1.99
N VAL A 148 -16.68 -0.88 -3.28
CA VAL A 148 -17.71 -0.80 -4.33
C VAL A 148 -18.48 -2.12 -4.44
N VAL A 149 -17.78 -3.25 -4.42
CA VAL A 149 -18.40 -4.59 -4.44
C VAL A 149 -19.26 -4.81 -3.19
N MET A 150 -18.77 -4.46 -2.01
CA MET A 150 -19.50 -4.58 -0.75
C MET A 150 -20.78 -3.74 -0.73
N VAL A 151 -20.71 -2.47 -1.14
CA VAL A 151 -21.90 -1.61 -1.24
C VAL A 151 -22.94 -2.20 -2.20
N TRP A 152 -22.48 -2.78 -3.32
CA TRP A 152 -23.35 -3.44 -4.27
C TRP A 152 -24.13 -4.62 -3.65
N PHE A 153 -23.49 -5.40 -2.77
CA PHE A 153 -24.14 -6.55 -2.11
C PHE A 153 -25.04 -6.13 -0.95
N THR A 154 -24.58 -5.21 -0.11
CA THR A 154 -25.28 -4.83 1.12
C THR A 154 -26.48 -3.91 0.87
N ALA A 155 -26.32 -2.89 0.04
CA ALA A 155 -27.34 -1.85 -0.11
C ALA A 155 -27.36 -1.29 -1.53
N ARG A 156 -28.07 -2.01 -2.41
CA ARG A 156 -28.27 -1.61 -3.80
C ARG A 156 -28.92 -0.23 -3.94
N GLU A 157 -29.71 0.18 -2.95
CA GLU A 157 -30.36 1.50 -2.90
C GLU A 157 -29.37 2.65 -2.61
N LEU A 158 -28.34 2.42 -1.78
CA LEU A 158 -27.31 3.42 -1.51
C LEU A 158 -26.30 3.57 -2.65
N PHE A 159 -26.25 2.61 -3.58
CA PHE A 159 -25.34 2.65 -4.73
C PHE A 159 -25.53 3.89 -5.61
N SER A 160 -26.79 4.34 -5.80
CA SER A 160 -27.08 5.54 -6.60
C SER A 160 -26.50 6.81 -5.98
N ILE A 161 -26.45 6.88 -4.64
CA ILE A 161 -25.85 8.02 -3.93
C ILE A 161 -24.33 7.98 -4.08
N LEU A 162 -23.72 6.80 -3.93
CA LEU A 162 -22.28 6.63 -4.10
C LEU A 162 -21.81 7.05 -5.50
N LEU A 163 -22.59 6.74 -6.53
CA LEU A 163 -22.29 7.07 -7.92
C LEU A 163 -22.28 8.59 -8.19
N VAL A 164 -23.03 9.37 -7.42
CA VAL A 164 -23.03 10.85 -7.46
C VAL A 164 -21.92 11.43 -6.58
N VAL A 165 -21.66 10.84 -5.41
CA VAL A 165 -20.67 11.35 -4.45
C VAL A 165 -19.23 11.16 -4.94
N ILE A 166 -18.91 10.02 -5.57
CA ILE A 166 -17.56 9.74 -6.10
C ILE A 166 -17.07 10.83 -7.07
N PRO A 167 -17.81 11.22 -8.13
CA PRO A 167 -17.35 12.25 -9.06
C PRO A 167 -17.26 13.62 -8.43
N ILE A 168 -18.15 13.97 -7.49
CA ILE A 168 -18.08 15.23 -6.73
C ILE A 168 -16.80 15.29 -5.90
N LEU A 169 -16.48 14.22 -5.17
CA LEU A 169 -15.25 14.12 -4.39
C LEU A 169 -14.01 14.19 -5.29
N ALA A 170 -14.01 13.46 -6.41
CA ALA A 170 -12.91 13.49 -7.38
C ALA A 170 -12.68 14.90 -7.91
N PHE A 171 -13.76 15.63 -8.23
CA PHE A 171 -13.68 17.02 -8.67
C PHE A 171 -13.12 17.95 -7.57
N CYS A 172 -13.60 17.83 -6.33
CA CYS A 172 -13.08 18.60 -5.20
C CYS A 172 -11.58 18.34 -4.96
N VAL A 173 -11.14 17.08 -4.99
CA VAL A 173 -9.72 16.73 -4.82
C VAL A 173 -8.88 17.27 -5.96
N TYR A 174 -9.36 17.16 -7.20
CA TYR A 174 -8.68 17.72 -8.37
C TYR A 174 -8.54 19.24 -8.26
N PHE A 175 -9.62 19.93 -7.91
CA PHE A 175 -9.63 21.37 -7.72
C PHE A 175 -8.68 21.81 -6.60
N PHE A 176 -8.72 21.13 -5.45
CA PHE A 176 -7.83 21.42 -4.33
C PHE A 176 -6.35 21.21 -4.68
N THR A 177 -6.04 20.12 -5.39
CA THR A 177 -4.67 19.81 -5.82
C THR A 177 -4.16 20.87 -6.82
N MET A 178 -5.02 21.33 -7.73
CA MET A 178 -4.68 22.40 -8.67
C MET A 178 -4.44 23.74 -7.95
N LEU A 179 -5.22 24.02 -6.90
CA LEU A 179 -5.06 25.22 -6.09
C LEU A 179 -3.77 25.17 -5.26
N SER A 180 -3.50 24.04 -4.60
CA SER A 180 -2.31 23.85 -3.75
C SER A 180 -1.00 23.75 -4.53
N GLY A 181 -1.03 23.30 -5.79
CA GLY A 181 0.16 23.30 -6.66
C GLY A 181 0.51 24.68 -7.22
N LYS A 182 -0.28 25.71 -6.92
CA LYS A 182 -0.12 27.09 -7.39
C LYS A 182 0.33 28.07 -6.29
N LEU A 183 0.36 27.63 -5.03
CA LEU A 183 0.98 28.32 -3.89
C LEU A 183 2.44 27.88 -3.74
#